data_AF-A0A0K3CAJ4-F1
#
_entry.id   AF-A0A0K3CAJ4-F1
#
_cell.length_a   1.000
_cell.length_b   1.000
_cell.length_c   1.000
_cell.angle_alpha   90.00
_cell.angle_beta   90.00
_cell.angle_gamma   90.00
#
_symmetry.space_group_name_H-M   'P 1'
#
loop_
_entity.id
_entity.type
_entity.pdbx_description
1 polymer ?
#
loop_
_entity_poly.entity_id
_entity_poly.type
_entity_poly.pdbx_seq_one_letter_code
_entity_poly.pdbx_strand_id
1 'polypeptide(L)'
;MSLSHPLAPKVAPSCRRFPHQSAALFQTFVDLSLAQQWRDVEVIDLDECGCAVVRGRPREPKRSPSAVVLPMGLTVPTSLEALDKVFQAVSRRFPPPSHSTDKPASPSDGSSDQPEHPTTIYLSMIEKDSSIVYYVLRQGIVSPKEVPE
;
A
#
# COMPACT_ATOMS: atom_id res chain seq x y z
N MET A 1 20.83 10.00 -0.91
CA MET A 1 20.17 9.86 0.41
C MET A 1 21.10 10.42 1.47
N SER A 2 20.63 11.34 2.32
CA SER A 2 21.44 11.77 3.45
C SER A 2 21.45 10.65 4.48
N LEU A 3 22.57 9.93 4.58
CA LEU A 3 22.78 8.89 5.60
C LEU A 3 22.67 9.46 7.04
N SER A 4 22.66 10.78 7.19
CA SER A 4 22.50 11.50 8.44
C SER A 4 21.04 11.64 8.91
N HIS A 5 20.05 11.30 8.09
CA HIS A 5 18.66 11.43 8.50
C HIS A 5 18.30 10.37 9.56
N PRO A 6 17.64 10.73 10.69
CA PRO A 6 17.35 9.79 11.79
C PRO A 6 16.53 8.55 11.39
N LEU A 7 15.70 8.69 10.35
CA LEU A 7 14.89 7.57 9.83
C LEU A 7 15.61 6.76 8.73
N ALA A 8 16.75 7.21 8.21
CA ALA A 8 17.46 6.49 7.15
C ALA A 8 17.82 5.04 7.53
N PRO A 9 18.28 4.73 8.76
CA PRO A 9 18.59 3.35 9.15
C PRO A 9 17.39 2.40 9.05
N LYS A 10 16.16 2.90 9.22
CA LYS A 10 14.94 2.07 9.19
C LYS A 10 14.57 1.58 7.79
N VAL A 11 15.01 2.29 6.75
CA VAL A 11 14.70 1.94 5.35
C VAL A 11 15.93 1.51 4.55
N ALA A 12 17.14 1.74 5.09
CA ALA A 12 18.39 1.47 4.40
C ALA A 12 18.52 0.02 3.88
N PRO A 13 18.11 -1.03 4.62
CA PRO A 13 18.14 -2.41 4.10
C PRO A 13 17.32 -2.56 2.81
N SER A 14 16.05 -2.14 2.85
CA SER A 14 15.14 -2.21 1.70
C SER A 14 15.58 -1.30 0.54
N CYS A 15 16.14 -0.13 0.84
CA CYS A 15 16.69 0.77 -0.20
C CYS A 15 17.88 0.15 -0.94
N ARG A 16 18.73 -0.62 -0.24
CA ARG A 16 19.83 -1.38 -0.86
C ARG A 16 19.30 -2.57 -1.66
N ARG A 17 18.23 -3.21 -1.16
CA ARG A 17 17.59 -4.35 -1.80
C ARG A 17 16.84 -3.98 -3.09
N PHE A 18 16.21 -2.80 -3.11
CA PHE A 18 15.45 -2.26 -4.24
C PHE A 18 15.95 -0.86 -4.65
N PRO A 19 17.14 -0.74 -5.29
CA PRO A 19 17.74 0.55 -5.61
C PRO A 19 16.87 1.46 -6.48
N HIS A 20 16.11 0.86 -7.41
CA HIS A 20 15.20 1.57 -8.32
C HIS A 20 14.04 2.27 -7.58
N GLN A 21 13.67 1.77 -6.40
CA GLN A 21 12.59 2.30 -5.56
C GLN A 21 13.12 3.19 -4.44
N SER A 22 14.42 3.14 -4.15
CA SER A 22 15.03 3.70 -2.94
C SER A 22 14.58 5.14 -2.63
N ALA A 23 14.70 6.06 -3.59
CA ALA A 23 14.33 7.47 -3.39
C ALA A 23 12.85 7.64 -3.02
N ALA A 24 11.97 6.96 -3.74
CA ALA A 24 10.53 6.96 -3.48
C ALA A 24 10.22 6.35 -2.10
N LEU A 25 10.81 5.20 -1.79
CA LEU A 25 10.62 4.51 -0.51
C LEU A 25 11.02 5.39 0.68
N PHE A 26 12.18 6.03 0.63
CA PHE A 26 12.64 6.90 1.71
C PHE A 26 11.75 8.13 1.86
N GLN A 27 11.39 8.80 0.76
CA GLN A 27 10.53 9.99 0.82
C GLN A 27 9.15 9.67 1.38
N THR A 28 8.51 8.59 0.90
CA THR A 28 7.23 8.12 1.44
C THR A 28 7.35 7.78 2.92
N PHE A 29 8.41 7.09 3.34
CA PHE A 29 8.60 6.74 4.75
C PHE A 29 8.74 7.98 5.64
N VAL A 30 9.50 8.98 5.19
CA VAL A 30 9.68 10.25 5.92
C VAL A 30 8.38 11.04 5.98
N ASP A 31 7.67 11.19 4.86
CA ASP A 31 6.39 11.91 4.78
C ASP A 31 5.34 11.26 5.70
N LEU A 32 5.15 9.94 5.59
CA LEU A 32 4.21 9.21 6.43
C LEU A 32 4.59 9.31 7.92
N SER A 33 5.88 9.20 8.26
CA SER A 33 6.33 9.20 9.66
C SER A 33 6.30 10.59 10.30
N LEU A 34 6.68 11.65 9.58
CA LEU A 34 6.93 12.98 10.15
C LEU A 34 5.86 14.01 9.78
N ALA A 35 5.49 14.09 8.50
CA ALA A 35 4.52 15.08 8.03
C ALA A 35 3.09 14.62 8.33
N GLN A 36 2.73 13.40 7.92
CA GLN A 36 1.42 12.82 8.16
C GLN A 36 1.29 12.15 9.54
N GLN A 37 2.42 11.89 10.21
CA GLN A 37 2.48 11.35 11.57
C GLN A 37 1.69 10.04 11.74
N TRP A 38 1.78 9.16 10.74
CA TRP A 38 1.26 7.81 10.84
C TRP A 38 1.94 7.07 12.00
N ARG A 39 1.21 6.13 12.59
CA ARG A 39 1.67 5.27 13.68
C ARG A 39 2.13 3.93 13.14
N ASP A 40 3.09 3.33 13.83
CA ASP A 40 3.63 1.99 13.51
C ASP A 40 4.09 1.87 12.05
N VAL A 41 4.76 2.90 11.55
CA VAL A 41 5.26 2.94 10.18
C VAL A 41 6.45 1.99 10.04
N GLU A 42 6.32 0.99 9.18
CA GLU A 42 7.31 -0.04 8.89
C GLU A 42 7.45 -0.27 7.38
N VAL A 43 8.62 -0.76 6.96
CA VAL A 43 8.85 -1.19 5.58
C VAL A 43 8.74 -2.70 5.51
N ILE A 44 7.98 -3.18 4.52
CA ILE A 44 7.80 -4.61 4.25
C ILE A 44 8.36 -4.89 2.85
N ASP A 45 9.36 -5.76 2.79
CA ASP A 45 9.93 -6.23 1.52
C ASP A 45 8.99 -7.28 0.89
N LEU A 46 8.65 -7.11 -0.39
CA LEU A 46 7.88 -8.04 -1.21
C LEU A 46 8.81 -8.56 -2.32
N ASP A 47 9.67 -9.51 -1.97
CA ASP A 47 10.69 -10.04 -2.86
C ASP A 47 10.12 -10.64 -4.14
N GLU A 48 8.99 -11.32 -4.03
CA GLU A 48 8.23 -11.87 -5.15
C GLU A 48 7.70 -10.81 -6.12
N CYS A 49 7.58 -9.56 -5.66
CA CYS A 49 7.18 -8.40 -6.46
C CYS A 49 8.39 -7.55 -6.90
N GLY A 50 9.59 -7.83 -6.38
CA GLY A 50 10.78 -7.03 -6.64
C GLY A 50 10.70 -5.60 -6.06
N CYS A 51 9.88 -5.36 -5.04
CA CYS A 51 9.70 -4.04 -4.44
C CYS A 51 9.46 -4.13 -2.93
N ALA A 52 9.45 -2.98 -2.26
CA ALA A 52 9.00 -2.83 -0.87
C ALA A 52 7.74 -1.96 -0.79
N VAL A 53 6.96 -2.15 0.26
CA VAL A 53 5.82 -1.31 0.62
C VAL A 53 6.01 -0.70 2.01
N VAL A 54 5.35 0.41 2.28
CA VAL A 54 5.28 1.02 3.61
C VAL A 54 3.94 0.68 4.23
N ARG A 55 3.93 0.12 5.43
CA ARG A 55 2.71 -0.18 6.18
C ARG A 55 2.66 0.69 7.43
N GLY A 56 1.46 1.15 7.80
CA GLY A 56 1.26 1.92 9.03
C GLY A 56 -0.20 2.28 9.25
N ARG A 57 -0.50 3.01 10.32
CA ARG A 57 -1.86 3.47 10.66
C ARG A 57 -1.95 4.99 10.51
N PRO A 58 -2.89 5.52 9.69
CA PRO A 58 -3.14 6.96 9.64
C PRO A 58 -3.36 7.56 11.03
N ARG A 59 -2.91 8.80 11.22
CA ARG A 59 -3.09 9.53 12.48
C ARG A 59 -4.57 9.72 12.80
N GLU A 60 -5.33 10.17 11.80
CA GLU A 60 -6.76 10.38 11.89
C GLU A 60 -7.53 9.56 10.85
N PRO A 61 -8.75 9.09 11.19
CA PRO A 61 -9.33 9.06 12.54
C PRO A 61 -8.50 8.22 13.54
N LYS A 62 -8.60 8.50 14.85
CA LYS A 62 -7.80 7.82 15.91
C LYS A 62 -7.80 6.28 15.85
N ARG A 63 -8.86 5.65 15.33
CA ARG A 63 -8.98 4.19 15.13
C ARG A 63 -8.85 3.75 13.67
N SER A 64 -8.09 4.47 12.84
CA SER A 64 -7.80 4.04 11.47
C SER A 64 -7.16 2.64 11.43
N PRO A 65 -7.61 1.76 10.52
CA PRO A 65 -6.95 0.48 10.30
C PRO A 65 -5.55 0.70 9.72
N SER A 66 -4.72 -0.35 9.77
CA SER A 66 -3.45 -0.33 9.03
C SER A 66 -3.72 -0.25 7.53
N ALA A 67 -2.95 0.60 6.86
CA ALA A 67 -2.94 0.77 5.43
C ALA A 67 -1.55 0.44 4.88
N VAL A 68 -1.52 0.06 3.60
CA VAL A 68 -0.30 -0.26 2.86
C VAL A 68 -0.14 0.77 1.73
N VAL A 69 1.08 1.28 1.59
CA VAL A 69 1.48 2.25 0.58
C VAL A 69 2.57 1.64 -0.29
N LEU A 70 2.40 1.66 -1.61
CA LEU A 70 3.42 1.32 -2.61
C LEU A 70 4.14 2.60 -3.05
N PRO A 71 5.44 2.78 -2.74
CA PRO A 71 6.21 3.91 -3.23
C PRO A 71 6.68 3.73 -4.66
N MET A 72 6.46 4.74 -5.51
CA MET A 72 6.93 4.75 -6.90
C MET A 72 7.43 6.13 -7.30
N GLY A 73 8.50 6.19 -8.10
CA GLY A 73 8.88 7.43 -8.77
C GLY A 73 7.95 7.69 -9.97
N LEU A 74 7.67 8.95 -10.28
CA LEU A 74 6.75 9.33 -11.36
C LEU A 74 7.13 8.74 -12.73
N THR A 75 8.42 8.55 -12.98
CA THR A 75 8.94 7.99 -14.25
C THR A 75 9.21 6.49 -14.19
N VAL A 76 8.88 5.81 -13.08
CA VAL A 76 9.08 4.36 -12.96
C VAL A 76 7.96 3.64 -13.72
N PRO A 77 8.28 2.84 -14.77
CA PRO A 77 7.27 2.09 -15.49
C PRO A 77 6.59 1.07 -14.57
N THR A 78 5.29 0.84 -14.80
CA THR A 78 4.53 -0.21 -14.13
C THR A 78 3.59 -0.90 -15.12
N SER A 79 3.07 -2.05 -14.74
CA SER A 79 2.10 -2.82 -15.53
C SER A 79 0.97 -3.32 -14.63
N LEU A 80 -0.17 -3.66 -15.23
CA LEU A 80 -1.27 -4.28 -14.50
C LEU A 80 -0.84 -5.59 -13.84
N GLU A 81 0.02 -6.38 -14.50
CA GLU A 81 0.57 -7.62 -13.93
C GLU A 81 1.42 -7.34 -12.68
N ALA A 82 2.25 -6.30 -12.70
CA ALA A 82 3.06 -5.92 -11.54
C ALA A 82 2.16 -5.48 -10.37
N LEU A 83 1.15 -4.65 -10.64
CA LEU A 83 0.20 -4.22 -9.62
C LEU A 83 -0.62 -5.38 -9.06
N ASP A 84 -1.07 -6.31 -9.90
CA ASP A 84 -1.81 -7.49 -9.46
C ASP A 84 -0.96 -8.40 -8.56
N LYS A 85 0.32 -8.61 -8.89
CA LYS A 85 1.27 -9.32 -8.00
C LYS A 85 1.38 -8.65 -6.64
N VAL A 86 1.48 -7.31 -6.60
CA VAL A 86 1.53 -6.57 -5.32
C VAL A 86 0.23 -6.73 -4.55
N PHE A 87 -0.94 -6.63 -5.21
CA PHE A 87 -2.22 -6.91 -4.57
C PHE A 87 -2.25 -8.31 -3.97
N GLN A 88 -1.92 -9.35 -4.74
CA GLN A 88 -1.89 -10.73 -4.26
C GLN A 88 -0.96 -10.91 -3.06
N ALA A 89 0.26 -10.35 -3.12
CA ALA A 89 1.23 -10.43 -2.02
C ALA A 89 0.71 -9.73 -0.75
N VAL A 90 0.14 -8.53 -0.89
CA VAL A 90 -0.45 -7.77 0.23
C VAL A 90 -1.65 -8.51 0.81
N SER A 91 -2.57 -9.03 -0.01
CA SER A 91 -3.74 -9.78 0.46
C SER A 91 -3.35 -11.04 1.24
N ARG A 92 -2.33 -11.77 0.78
CA ARG A 92 -1.82 -12.97 1.46
C ARG A 92 -1.17 -12.62 2.80
N ARG A 93 -0.44 -11.51 2.86
CA ARG A 93 0.30 -11.10 4.06
C ARG A 93 -0.60 -10.43 5.11
N PHE A 94 -1.57 -9.66 4.65
CA PHE A 94 -2.47 -8.85 5.46
C PHE A 94 -3.92 -9.09 4.99
N PRO A 95 -4.49 -10.26 5.29
CA PRO A 95 -5.84 -10.58 4.89
C PRO A 95 -6.83 -9.57 5.48
N PRO A 96 -7.87 -9.16 4.73
CA PRO A 96 -8.93 -8.33 5.27
C PRO A 96 -9.61 -9.06 6.45
N PRO A 97 -10.14 -8.33 7.44
CA PRO A 97 -10.85 -8.96 8.54
C PRO A 97 -12.06 -9.72 7.98
N SER A 98 -12.03 -11.05 8.06
CA SER A 98 -13.17 -11.90 7.74
C SER A 98 -14.26 -11.65 8.78
N HIS A 99 -15.41 -11.13 8.38
CA HIS A 99 -16.60 -11.19 9.21
C HIS A 99 -16.99 -12.67 9.34
N SER A 100 -16.63 -13.30 10.47
CA SER A 100 -17.15 -14.61 10.83
C SER A 100 -18.65 -14.48 11.08
N THR A 101 -19.45 -14.80 10.06
CA THR A 101 -20.80 -15.32 10.31
C THR A 101 -20.73 -16.81 10.02
N ASP A 102 -20.73 -17.60 11.10
CA ASP A 102 -21.21 -18.98 11.06
C ASP A 102 -22.63 -18.95 10.49
N LYS A 103 -22.76 -19.09 9.17
CA LYS A 103 -24.04 -19.33 8.51
C LYS A 103 -23.93 -20.70 7.84
N PRO A 104 -24.73 -21.70 8.27
CA PRO A 104 -24.72 -23.02 7.64
C PRO A 104 -25.02 -22.87 6.15
N ALA A 105 -24.24 -23.58 5.33
CA ALA A 105 -24.29 -23.53 3.88
C ALA A 105 -25.71 -23.80 3.35
N SER A 106 -26.31 -22.78 2.72
CA SER A 106 -27.35 -23.00 1.72
C SER A 106 -26.67 -23.14 0.36
N PRO A 107 -27.08 -24.09 -0.49
CA PRO A 107 -26.54 -24.22 -1.84
C PRO A 107 -27.20 -23.17 -2.72
N SER A 108 -26.44 -22.14 -3.11
CA SER A 108 -26.86 -21.20 -4.15
C SER A 108 -25.79 -21.14 -5.24
N ASP A 109 -26.24 -21.48 -6.44
CA ASP A 109 -25.56 -21.47 -7.73
C ASP A 109 -24.86 -20.14 -8.06
N GLY A 110 -23.80 -20.25 -8.88
CA GLY A 110 -23.34 -19.20 -9.79
C GLY A 110 -22.22 -18.31 -9.25
N SER A 111 -21.01 -18.59 -9.72
CA SER A 111 -19.75 -17.91 -9.40
C SER A 111 -19.78 -16.39 -9.55
N SER A 112 -19.63 -15.70 -8.43
CA SER A 112 -18.95 -14.41 -8.35
C SER A 112 -18.13 -14.41 -7.05
N ASP A 113 -16.97 -15.07 -7.08
CA ASP A 113 -15.93 -15.00 -6.03
C ASP A 113 -15.28 -13.60 -6.01
N GLN A 114 -16.08 -12.54 -5.83
CA GLN A 114 -15.53 -11.24 -5.45
C GLN A 114 -15.41 -11.19 -3.92
N PRO A 115 -14.21 -10.99 -3.37
CA PRO A 115 -14.09 -10.73 -1.95
C PRO A 115 -14.89 -9.47 -1.61
N GLU A 116 -15.80 -9.56 -0.63
CA GLU A 116 -16.69 -8.45 -0.22
C GLU A 116 -15.94 -7.16 0.16
N HIS A 117 -14.63 -7.27 0.45
CA HIS A 117 -13.73 -6.14 0.60
C HIS A 117 -12.47 -6.32 -0.24
N PRO A 118 -12.36 -5.69 -1.42
CA PRO A 118 -11.16 -5.78 -2.22
C PRO A 118 -9.98 -5.16 -1.47
N THR A 119 -8.81 -5.79 -1.61
CA THR A 119 -7.57 -5.25 -1.03
C THR A 119 -7.35 -3.84 -1.56
N THR A 120 -7.05 -2.91 -0.64
CA THR A 120 -6.78 -1.51 -0.96
C THR A 120 -5.32 -1.20 -0.69
N ILE A 121 -4.65 -0.60 -1.67
CA ILE A 121 -3.27 -0.15 -1.57
C ILE A 121 -3.23 1.31 -1.97
N TYR A 122 -2.51 2.14 -1.22
CA TYR A 122 -2.22 3.51 -1.62
C TYR A 122 -0.98 3.51 -2.50
N LEU A 123 -1.01 4.19 -3.64
CA LEU A 123 0.17 4.45 -4.45
C LEU A 123 0.68 5.84 -4.12
N SER A 124 1.90 5.96 -3.61
CA SER A 124 2.57 7.26 -3.49
C SER A 124 3.49 7.47 -4.69
N MET A 125 3.21 8.50 -5.49
CA MET A 125 4.05 8.90 -6.62
C MET A 125 4.92 10.10 -6.24
N ILE A 126 6.24 9.94 -6.44
CA ILE A 126 7.26 10.92 -6.06
C ILE A 126 7.86 11.54 -7.31
N GLU A 127 7.84 12.86 -7.39
CA GLU A 127 8.48 13.66 -8.44
C GLU A 127 9.89 14.12 -8.01
N LYS A 128 10.69 14.61 -8.96
CA LYS A 128 12.11 14.99 -8.75
C LYS A 128 12.29 16.17 -7.79
N ASP A 129 11.28 17.02 -7.66
CA ASP A 129 11.21 18.13 -6.70
C ASP A 129 10.82 17.66 -5.28
N SER A 130 10.66 16.35 -5.08
CA SER A 130 10.18 15.72 -3.83
C SER A 130 8.70 15.95 -3.51
N SER A 131 7.90 16.42 -4.48
CA SER A 131 6.44 16.40 -4.37
C SER A 131 5.93 14.96 -4.29
N ILE A 132 4.96 14.70 -3.42
CA ILE A 132 4.34 13.37 -3.23
C ILE A 132 2.83 13.47 -3.42
N VAL A 133 2.28 12.62 -4.28
CA VAL A 133 0.83 12.49 -4.48
C VAL A 133 0.39 11.06 -4.16
N TYR A 134 -0.73 10.93 -3.43
CA TYR A 134 -1.28 9.64 -3.02
C TYR A 134 -2.54 9.30 -3.81
N TYR A 135 -2.56 8.12 -4.42
CA TYR A 135 -3.71 7.55 -5.12
C TYR A 135 -4.22 6.33 -4.38
N VAL A 136 -5.53 6.10 -4.39
CA VAL A 136 -6.13 4.88 -3.84
C VAL A 136 -6.30 3.87 -4.97
N LEU A 137 -5.65 2.72 -4.85
CA LEU A 137 -5.82 1.59 -5.75
C LEU A 137 -6.64 0.51 -5.03
N ARG A 138 -7.62 -0.06 -5.73
CA ARG A 138 -8.44 -1.18 -5.24
C ARG A 138 -8.45 -2.28 -6.29
N GLN A 139 -8.41 -3.52 -5.84
CA GLN A 139 -8.53 -4.66 -6.75
C GLN A 139 -9.97 -4.79 -7.25
N GLY A 140 -10.16 -4.91 -8.56
CA GLY A 140 -11.48 -5.05 -9.20
C GLY A 140 -12.10 -3.73 -9.66
N ILE A 141 -13.32 -3.83 -10.20
CA ILE A 141 -14.10 -2.69 -10.71
C ILE A 141 -14.85 -2.07 -9.54
N VAL A 142 -14.57 -0.81 -9.24
CA VAL A 142 -15.27 -0.03 -8.21
C VAL A 142 -16.29 0.86 -8.89
N SER A 143 -17.57 0.70 -8.57
CA SER A 143 -18.62 1.58 -9.07
C SER A 143 -18.34 3.03 -8.67
N PRO A 144 -18.55 4.02 -9.55
CA PRO A 144 -18.45 5.43 -9.19
C PRO A 144 -19.35 5.74 -8.00
N LYS A 145 -18.86 6.53 -7.06
CA LYS A 145 -19.72 7.09 -6.01
C LYS A 145 -20.59 8.16 -6.67
N GLU A 146 -21.89 8.12 -6.45
CA GLU A 146 -22.78 9.22 -6.83
C GLU A 146 -22.28 10.50 -6.16
N VAL A 147 -22.17 11.58 -6.95
CA VAL A 147 -21.78 12.90 -6.45
C VAL A 147 -23.00 13.45 -5.70
N PRO A 148 -22.88 13.83 -4.42
CA PRO A 148 -23.98 14.51 -3.73
C PRO A 148 -24.35 15.80 -4.46
N GLU A 149 -25.65 16.02 -4.70
CA GLU A 149 -26.21 17.26 -5.28
C GLU A 149 -25.92 18.50 -4.43
#